data_AF-A0A502CHW4-F1
#
_entry.id   AF-A0A502CHW4-F1
#
_cell.length_a   1.000
_cell.length_b   1.000
_cell.length_c   1.000
_cell.angle_alpha   90.00
_cell.angle_beta   90.00
_cell.angle_gamma   90.00
#
_symmetry.space_group_name_H-M   'P 1'
#
loop_
_entity.id
_entity.type
_entity.pdbx_description
1 polymer ?
#
loop_
_entity_poly.entity_id
_entity_poly.type
_entity_poly.pdbx_seq_one_letter_code
_entity_poly.pdbx_strand_id
1 'polypeptide(L)'
;MADTDATPMTDADTTAASGTHQAAPLKGATINDEGGTLSAKAAEATQAIKDGASKYGAQATDKVRSLADTGKAKAGSGLNQVSRLIDDAATQVDERLGQQYGDYARSAASQLSAFSTQIEQKDVEELLDDARAFVRKSPGVAIGIAAAVGFALARVIQSGIDTNKA
;
A
#
# COMPACT_ATOMS: atom_id res chain seq x y z
N MET A 1 -16.25 34.89 34.04
CA MET A 1 -17.26 34.23 33.18
C MET A 1 -16.73 34.32 31.76
N ALA A 2 -16.23 33.21 31.24
CA ALA A 2 -15.87 33.06 29.84
C ALA A 2 -16.25 31.61 29.49
N ASP A 3 -17.36 31.47 28.79
CA ASP A 3 -17.86 30.22 28.25
C ASP A 3 -16.83 29.64 27.28
N THR A 4 -16.48 28.38 27.48
CA THR A 4 -15.73 27.58 26.49
C THR A 4 -16.48 26.26 26.36
N ASP A 5 -17.59 26.32 25.63
CA ASP A 5 -18.36 25.16 25.22
C ASP A 5 -17.51 24.31 24.26
N ALA A 6 -16.92 23.24 24.79
CA ALA A 6 -16.34 22.17 23.99
C ALA A 6 -17.49 21.35 23.39
N THR A 7 -17.84 21.67 22.15
CA THR A 7 -18.73 20.82 21.35
C THR A 7 -18.02 19.50 21.01
N PRO A 8 -18.69 18.33 21.13
CA PRO A 8 -18.10 17.07 20.72
C PRO A 8 -17.96 17.04 19.19
N MET A 9 -16.79 16.67 18.70
CA MET A 9 -16.54 16.47 17.27
C MET A 9 -17.50 15.40 16.74
N THR A 10 -18.49 15.81 15.95
CA THR A 10 -19.38 14.93 15.20
C THR A 10 -18.73 14.51 13.88
N ASP A 11 -19.18 13.39 13.30
CA ASP A 11 -18.67 12.74 12.07
C ASP A 11 -18.50 13.65 10.82
N ALA A 12 -18.99 14.89 10.89
CA ALA A 12 -18.75 15.92 9.89
C ALA A 12 -17.30 16.46 9.87
N ASP A 13 -16.51 16.30 10.93
CA ASP A 13 -15.10 16.76 10.96
C ASP A 13 -14.12 15.70 10.42
N THR A 14 -14.60 14.46 10.20
CA THR A 14 -13.87 13.38 9.53
C THR A 14 -14.07 13.33 8.02
N THR A 15 -14.75 14.32 7.43
CA THR A 15 -14.64 14.52 5.98
C THR A 15 -13.24 15.04 5.70
N ALA A 16 -12.33 14.09 5.44
CA ALA A 16 -11.01 14.30 4.90
C ALA A 16 -11.06 15.49 3.94
N ALA A 17 -10.28 16.52 4.25
CA ALA A 17 -10.09 17.66 3.39
C ALA A 17 -9.92 17.15 1.96
N SER A 18 -10.94 17.39 1.14
CA SER A 18 -10.86 17.32 -0.31
C SER A 18 -10.01 18.51 -0.74
N GLY A 19 -8.74 18.49 -0.35
CA GLY A 19 -7.69 19.31 -0.91
C GLY A 19 -7.41 18.73 -2.28
N THR A 20 -8.10 19.28 -3.26
CA THR A 20 -7.80 19.11 -4.68
C THR A 20 -6.39 19.64 -4.96
N HIS A 21 -5.37 18.90 -4.54
CA HIS A 21 -4.09 18.95 -5.20
C HIS A 21 -4.31 18.24 -6.53
N GLN A 22 -4.68 19.05 -7.51
CA GLN A 22 -4.69 18.70 -8.91
C GLN A 22 -3.26 18.27 -9.28
N ALA A 23 -2.95 16.99 -9.04
CA ALA A 23 -1.83 16.33 -9.67
C ALA A 23 -2.05 16.52 -11.17
N ALA A 24 -1.06 17.11 -11.83
CA ALA A 24 -1.10 17.32 -13.28
C ALA A 24 -1.64 16.03 -13.93
N PRO A 25 -2.66 16.13 -14.80
CA PRO A 25 -3.20 14.94 -15.44
C PRO A 25 -2.03 14.19 -16.06
N LEU A 26 -1.94 12.88 -15.80
CA LEU A 26 -1.04 12.01 -16.53
C LEU A 26 -1.24 12.36 -18.02
N LYS A 27 -0.18 12.91 -18.61
CA LYS A 27 -0.17 13.45 -19.97
C LYS A 27 -0.44 12.27 -20.91
N GLY A 28 -1.72 12.03 -21.20
CA GLY A 28 -2.18 10.82 -21.89
C GLY A 28 -3.67 10.50 -21.71
N ALA A 29 -4.36 11.02 -20.69
CA ALA A 29 -5.80 10.82 -20.52
C ALA A 29 -6.55 12.16 -20.45
N THR A 30 -6.57 12.90 -21.55
CA THR A 30 -7.60 13.90 -21.80
C THR A 30 -8.92 13.16 -22.02
N ILE A 31 -9.79 13.13 -21.02
CA ILE A 31 -11.19 12.72 -21.17
C ILE A 31 -11.91 13.91 -21.82
N ASN A 32 -11.79 14.01 -23.14
CA ASN A 32 -12.60 14.91 -23.96
C ASN A 32 -13.42 14.01 -24.90
N ASP A 33 -14.73 13.94 -24.66
CA ASP A 33 -15.86 13.69 -25.59
C ASP A 33 -15.68 12.94 -26.94
N GLU A 34 -14.79 11.96 -27.04
CA GLU A 34 -14.71 11.03 -28.17
C GLU A 34 -14.83 9.58 -27.69
N GLY A 35 -16.03 9.21 -27.21
CA GLY A 35 -16.32 7.88 -26.63
C GLY A 35 -15.94 6.68 -27.52
N GLY A 36 -15.80 6.88 -28.84
CA GLY A 36 -15.33 5.85 -29.78
C GLY A 36 -13.81 5.65 -29.80
N THR A 37 -13.00 6.71 -29.69
CA THR A 37 -11.53 6.63 -29.81
C THR A 37 -10.87 6.27 -28.49
N LEU A 38 -11.44 6.70 -27.36
CA LEU A 38 -10.94 6.38 -26.02
C LEU A 38 -11.15 4.89 -25.69
N SER A 39 -12.30 4.33 -26.05
CA SER A 39 -12.58 2.91 -25.86
C SER A 39 -11.66 2.05 -26.73
N ALA A 40 -11.41 2.46 -27.98
CA ALA A 40 -10.46 1.78 -28.87
C ALA A 40 -9.02 1.80 -28.32
N LYS A 41 -8.54 2.96 -27.84
CA LYS A 41 -7.21 3.07 -27.22
C LYS A 41 -7.10 2.33 -25.89
N ALA A 42 -8.15 2.34 -25.07
CA ALA A 42 -8.20 1.58 -23.83
C ALA A 42 -8.19 0.06 -24.09
N ALA A 43 -8.90 -0.39 -25.12
CA ALA A 43 -8.88 -1.78 -25.57
C ALA A 43 -7.49 -2.17 -26.07
N GLU A 44 -6.83 -1.33 -26.87
CA GLU A 44 -5.47 -1.57 -27.37
C GLU A 44 -4.43 -1.61 -26.23
N ALA A 45 -4.51 -0.67 -25.29
CA ALA A 45 -3.65 -0.67 -24.10
C ALA A 45 -3.88 -1.91 -23.22
N THR A 46 -5.15 -2.31 -23.05
CA THR A 46 -5.51 -3.54 -22.32
C THR A 46 -4.96 -4.77 -23.04
N GLN A 47 -5.02 -4.81 -24.37
CA GLN A 47 -4.50 -5.89 -25.19
C GLN A 47 -2.98 -5.98 -25.06
N ALA A 48 -2.26 -4.86 -25.19
CA ALA A 48 -0.81 -4.80 -25.04
C ALA A 48 -0.36 -5.23 -23.63
N ILE A 49 -1.08 -4.79 -22.59
CA ILE A 49 -0.84 -5.24 -21.21
C ILE A 49 -1.09 -6.73 -21.09
N LYS A 50 -2.16 -7.26 -21.68
CA LYS A 50 -2.49 -8.69 -21.62
C LYS A 50 -1.45 -9.55 -22.34
N ASP A 51 -0.95 -9.11 -23.48
CA ASP A 51 0.09 -9.82 -24.24
C ASP A 51 1.43 -9.78 -23.50
N GLY A 52 1.81 -8.62 -22.95
CA GLY A 52 2.97 -8.47 -22.10
C GLY A 52 2.87 -9.30 -20.81
N ALA A 53 1.73 -9.23 -20.12
CA ALA A 53 1.47 -10.02 -18.92
C ALA A 53 1.42 -11.52 -19.21
N SER A 54 0.96 -11.96 -20.39
CA SER A 54 0.98 -13.39 -20.74
C SER A 54 2.41 -13.88 -21.00
N LYS A 55 3.23 -13.08 -21.68
CA LYS A 55 4.63 -13.41 -21.99
C LYS A 55 5.54 -13.40 -20.76
N TYR A 56 5.38 -12.40 -19.88
CA TYR A 56 6.21 -12.22 -18.69
C TYR A 56 5.58 -12.79 -17.42
N GLY A 57 4.27 -13.00 -17.38
CA GLY A 57 3.55 -13.48 -16.20
C GLY A 57 3.97 -14.88 -15.79
N ALA A 58 4.13 -15.80 -16.75
CA ALA A 58 4.63 -17.15 -16.44
C ALA A 58 6.04 -17.10 -15.80
N GLN A 59 6.95 -16.31 -16.36
CA GLN A 59 8.31 -16.14 -15.81
C GLN A 59 8.31 -15.38 -14.47
N ALA A 60 7.39 -14.44 -14.30
CA ALA A 60 7.21 -13.70 -13.06
C ALA A 60 6.66 -14.60 -11.96
N THR A 61 5.71 -15.49 -12.24
CA THR A 61 5.18 -16.45 -11.26
C THR A 61 6.26 -17.38 -10.75
N ASP A 62 7.08 -17.95 -11.65
CA ASP A 62 8.20 -18.81 -11.25
C ASP A 62 9.25 -18.05 -10.43
N LYS A 63 9.58 -16.82 -10.84
CA LYS A 63 10.49 -15.95 -10.09
C LYS A 63 9.90 -15.54 -8.74
N VAL A 64 8.63 -15.17 -8.67
CA VAL A 64 7.95 -14.79 -7.41
C VAL A 64 7.93 -15.98 -6.46
N ARG A 65 7.68 -17.20 -6.96
CA ARG A 65 7.72 -18.41 -6.12
C ARG A 65 9.12 -18.68 -5.59
N SER A 66 10.15 -18.61 -6.45
CA SER A 66 11.56 -18.74 -6.04
C SER A 66 12.01 -17.62 -5.09
N LEU A 67 11.54 -16.39 -5.33
CA LEU A 67 11.77 -15.23 -4.48
C LEU A 67 10.97 -15.30 -3.19
N ALA A 68 9.87 -16.04 -3.10
CA ALA A 68 9.16 -16.25 -1.84
C ALA A 68 9.98 -17.13 -0.91
N ASP A 69 10.53 -18.24 -1.44
CA ASP A 69 11.39 -19.15 -0.68
C ASP A 69 12.69 -18.46 -0.23
N THR A 70 13.34 -17.72 -1.13
CA THR A 70 14.59 -17.00 -0.85
C THR A 70 14.36 -15.69 -0.09
N GLY A 71 13.21 -15.06 -0.33
CA GLY A 71 12.83 -13.76 0.18
C GLY A 71 12.55 -13.78 1.67
N LYS A 72 12.00 -14.87 2.22
CA LYS A 72 11.86 -15.01 3.68
C LYS A 72 13.22 -14.93 4.40
N ALA A 73 14.25 -15.60 3.87
CA ALA A 73 15.59 -15.55 4.46
C ALA A 73 16.25 -14.16 4.33
N LYS A 74 16.15 -13.55 3.13
CA LYS A 74 16.70 -12.21 2.88
C LYS A 74 15.96 -11.10 3.63
N ALA A 75 14.63 -11.17 3.66
CA ALA A 75 13.79 -10.27 4.44
C ALA A 75 14.07 -10.45 5.93
N GLY A 76 14.18 -11.68 6.44
CA GLY A 76 14.52 -11.93 7.84
C GLY A 76 15.84 -11.29 8.26
N SER A 77 16.88 -11.38 7.41
CA SER A 77 18.17 -10.75 7.67
C SER A 77 18.10 -9.22 7.62
N GLY A 78 17.41 -8.66 6.64
CA GLY A 78 17.20 -7.21 6.54
C GLY A 78 16.35 -6.65 7.68
N LEU A 79 15.27 -7.35 8.04
CA LEU A 79 14.39 -7.00 9.15
C LEU A 79 15.11 -7.10 10.49
N ASN A 80 16.01 -8.07 10.69
CA ASN A 80 16.82 -8.14 11.90
C ASN A 80 17.75 -6.93 12.02
N GLN A 81 18.31 -6.46 10.91
CA GLN A 81 19.17 -5.27 10.89
C GLN A 81 18.38 -3.98 11.12
N VAL A 82 17.17 -3.88 10.57
CA VAL A 82 16.23 -2.78 10.86
C VAL A 82 15.74 -2.82 12.31
N SER A 83 15.42 -4.01 12.83
CA SER A 83 14.97 -4.20 14.21
C SER A 83 16.05 -3.77 15.19
N ARG A 84 17.32 -4.10 14.96
CA ARG A 84 18.43 -3.62 15.80
C ARG A 84 18.57 -2.10 15.76
N LEU A 85 18.43 -1.49 14.58
CA LEU A 85 18.47 -0.04 14.44
C LEU A 85 17.31 0.64 15.18
N ILE A 86 16.11 0.04 15.13
CA ILE A 86 14.95 0.52 15.87
C ILE A 86 15.11 0.30 17.37
N ASP A 87 15.69 -0.82 17.83
CA ASP A 87 15.91 -1.12 19.25
C ASP A 87 16.95 -0.16 19.86
N ASP A 88 18.04 0.11 19.14
CA ASP A 88 19.05 1.13 19.51
C ASP A 88 18.45 2.54 19.55
N ALA A 89 17.52 2.85 18.65
CA ALA A 89 16.81 4.13 18.61
C ALA A 89 15.72 4.23 19.68
N ALA A 90 14.97 3.14 19.93
CA ALA A 90 13.93 3.06 20.94
C ALA A 90 14.53 3.18 22.33
N THR A 91 15.67 2.56 22.60
CA THR A 91 16.42 2.74 23.85
C THR A 91 16.78 4.23 24.08
N GLN A 92 17.11 4.97 23.02
CA GLN A 92 17.35 6.43 23.10
C GLN A 92 16.07 7.28 23.20
N VAL A 93 14.92 6.74 22.79
CA VAL A 93 13.63 7.45 22.70
C VAL A 93 12.73 7.17 23.92
N ASP A 94 12.85 6.00 24.55
CA ASP A 94 12.14 5.60 25.77
C ASP A 94 12.49 6.53 26.95
N GLU A 95 13.69 7.13 26.94
CA GLU A 95 14.09 8.20 27.87
C GLU A 95 13.31 9.53 27.69
N ARG A 96 12.52 9.69 26.60
CA ARG A 96 11.94 10.98 26.19
C ARG A 96 10.42 10.97 25.97
N LEU A 97 9.79 9.80 25.79
CA LEU A 97 8.38 9.71 25.41
C LEU A 97 7.53 9.06 26.50
N GLY A 98 6.92 9.90 27.36
CA GLY A 98 6.01 9.46 28.43
C GLY A 98 4.66 8.87 27.97
N GLN A 99 3.87 8.39 28.93
CA GLN A 99 2.70 7.50 28.80
C GLN A 99 1.58 7.87 27.79
N GLN A 100 1.50 9.09 27.27
CA GLN A 100 0.37 9.54 26.44
C GLN A 100 0.37 9.05 24.99
N TYR A 101 1.45 8.42 24.50
CA TYR A 101 1.48 7.77 23.17
C TYR A 101 1.01 6.29 23.18
N GLY A 102 0.72 5.72 24.35
CA GLY A 102 0.44 4.29 24.51
C GLY A 102 -0.90 3.82 23.95
N ASP A 103 -1.94 4.65 24.02
CA ASP A 103 -3.30 4.21 23.69
C ASP A 103 -3.53 4.06 22.18
N TYR A 104 -2.97 4.96 21.37
CA TYR A 104 -3.03 4.85 19.92
C TYR A 104 -2.20 3.67 19.40
N ALA A 105 -1.03 3.44 20.02
CA ALA A 105 -0.21 2.28 19.74
C ALA A 105 -0.93 0.97 20.10
N ARG A 106 -1.66 0.94 21.21
CA ARG A 106 -2.38 -0.26 21.68
C ARG A 106 -3.63 -0.58 20.84
N SER A 107 -4.33 0.44 20.33
CA SER A 107 -5.42 0.29 19.37
C SER A 107 -4.94 -0.22 18.00
N ALA A 108 -3.84 0.32 17.49
CA ALA A 108 -3.24 -0.18 16.26
C ALA A 108 -2.72 -1.63 16.44
N ALA A 109 -2.11 -1.92 17.60
CA ALA A 109 -1.61 -3.24 17.92
C ALA A 109 -2.73 -4.29 18.02
N SER A 110 -3.90 -3.95 18.57
CA SER A 110 -5.02 -4.89 18.66
C SER A 110 -5.60 -5.23 17.28
N GLN A 111 -5.74 -4.24 16.40
CA GLN A 111 -6.18 -4.46 15.01
C GLN A 111 -5.17 -5.29 14.22
N LEU A 112 -3.87 -5.01 14.38
CA LEU A 112 -2.81 -5.78 13.75
C LEU A 112 -2.74 -7.23 14.28
N SER A 113 -2.97 -7.43 15.57
CA SER A 113 -3.01 -8.76 16.20
C SER A 113 -4.18 -9.60 15.69
N ALA A 114 -5.37 -8.99 15.58
CA ALA A 114 -6.54 -9.65 15.00
C ALA A 114 -6.32 -10.04 13.53
N PHE A 115 -5.68 -9.16 12.76
CA PHE A 115 -5.30 -9.44 11.38
C PHE A 115 -4.25 -10.56 11.27
N SER A 116 -3.24 -10.55 12.15
CA SER A 116 -2.21 -11.59 12.19
C SER A 116 -2.80 -12.96 12.51
N THR A 117 -3.74 -13.01 13.45
CA THR A 117 -4.47 -14.23 13.80
C THR A 117 -5.29 -14.77 12.62
N GLN A 118 -5.93 -13.89 11.83
CA GLN A 118 -6.62 -14.29 10.60
C GLN A 118 -5.67 -14.84 9.54
N ILE A 119 -4.47 -14.26 9.39
CA ILE A 119 -3.47 -14.76 8.44
C ILE A 119 -2.91 -16.11 8.90
N GLU A 120 -2.72 -16.32 10.20
CA GLU A 120 -2.17 -17.57 10.75
C GLU A 120 -3.17 -18.72 10.72
N GLN A 121 -4.47 -18.43 10.80
CA GLN A 121 -5.53 -19.43 10.70
C GLN A 121 -5.97 -19.73 9.26
N LYS A 122 -5.56 -18.91 8.29
CA LYS A 122 -5.94 -19.11 6.88
C LYS A 122 -4.81 -19.72 6.07
N ASP A 123 -5.16 -20.72 5.28
CA ASP A 123 -4.25 -21.25 4.28
C ASP A 123 -4.02 -20.20 3.18
N VAL A 124 -2.83 -20.25 2.57
CA VAL A 124 -2.46 -19.34 1.48
C VAL A 124 -3.46 -19.44 0.32
N GLU A 125 -3.96 -20.65 0.04
CA GLU A 125 -5.03 -20.87 -0.94
C GLU A 125 -6.33 -20.12 -0.59
N GLU A 126 -6.71 -20.07 0.69
CA GLU A 126 -7.93 -19.39 1.15
C GLU A 126 -7.77 -17.87 1.09
N LEU A 127 -6.61 -17.33 1.48
CA LEU A 127 -6.28 -15.92 1.31
C LEU A 127 -6.28 -15.49 -0.16
N LEU A 128 -5.79 -16.36 -1.06
CA LEU A 128 -5.78 -16.09 -2.48
C LEU A 128 -7.19 -16.08 -3.08
N ASP A 129 -8.06 -16.96 -2.60
CA ASP A 129 -9.44 -17.03 -3.06
C ASP A 129 -10.27 -15.84 -2.56
N ASP A 130 -10.08 -15.43 -1.30
CA ASP A 130 -10.66 -14.20 -0.74
C ASP A 130 -10.17 -12.94 -1.48
N ALA A 131 -8.88 -12.86 -1.76
CA ALA A 131 -8.31 -11.76 -2.54
C ALA A 131 -8.91 -11.73 -3.95
N ARG A 132 -9.07 -12.89 -4.62
CA ARG A 132 -9.75 -12.98 -5.91
C ARG A 132 -11.21 -12.56 -5.82
N ALA A 133 -11.92 -12.96 -4.77
CA ALA A 133 -13.30 -12.57 -4.52
C ALA A 133 -13.42 -11.04 -4.35
N PHE A 134 -12.51 -10.43 -3.59
CA PHE A 134 -12.45 -8.98 -3.41
C PHE A 134 -12.17 -8.22 -4.72
N VAL A 135 -11.23 -8.69 -5.53
CA VAL A 135 -10.93 -8.11 -6.84
C VAL A 135 -12.14 -8.20 -7.78
N ARG A 136 -12.86 -9.33 -7.77
CA ARG A 136 -14.09 -9.51 -8.56
C ARG A 136 -15.22 -8.62 -8.06
N LYS A 137 -15.35 -8.43 -6.74
CA LYS A 137 -16.38 -7.60 -6.11
C LYS A 137 -16.17 -6.11 -6.44
N SER A 138 -14.93 -5.66 -6.44
CA SER A 138 -14.57 -4.25 -6.52
C SER A 138 -13.32 -4.04 -7.40
N PRO A 139 -13.43 -4.16 -8.74
CA PRO A 139 -12.28 -4.08 -9.65
C PRO A 139 -11.57 -2.71 -9.59
N GLY A 140 -12.31 -1.60 -9.43
CA GLY A 140 -11.71 -0.27 -9.36
C GLY A 140 -10.85 -0.05 -8.10
N VAL A 141 -11.30 -0.56 -6.95
CA VAL A 141 -10.56 -0.46 -5.68
C VAL A 141 -9.26 -1.26 -5.77
N ALA A 142 -9.33 -2.48 -6.31
CA ALA A 142 -8.14 -3.32 -6.51
C ALA A 142 -7.10 -2.64 -7.42
N ILE A 143 -7.53 -2.02 -8.52
CA ILE A 143 -6.62 -1.26 -9.42
C ILE A 143 -5.96 -0.10 -8.66
N GLY A 144 -6.72 0.64 -7.85
CA GLY A 144 -6.20 1.74 -7.04
C GLY A 144 -5.13 1.27 -6.03
N ILE A 145 -5.40 0.17 -5.31
CA ILE A 145 -4.45 -0.42 -4.36
C ILE A 145 -3.20 -0.89 -5.09
N ALA A 146 -3.34 -1.62 -6.20
CA ALA A 146 -2.20 -2.11 -6.98
C ALA A 146 -1.33 -0.95 -7.50
N ALA A 147 -1.95 0.13 -7.98
CA ALA A 147 -1.24 1.32 -8.43
C ALA A 147 -0.50 2.02 -7.27
N ALA A 148 -1.13 2.15 -6.10
CA ALA A 148 -0.51 2.76 -4.93
C ALA A 148 0.70 1.94 -4.43
N VAL A 149 0.56 0.62 -4.33
CA VAL A 149 1.65 -0.29 -3.93
C VAL A 149 2.78 -0.26 -4.97
N GLY A 150 2.46 -0.35 -6.25
CA GLY A 150 3.44 -0.27 -7.34
C GLY A 150 4.20 1.06 -7.34
N PHE A 151 3.50 2.17 -7.12
CA PHE A 151 4.11 3.49 -6.99
C PHE A 151 5.01 3.59 -5.76
N ALA A 152 4.58 3.08 -4.60
CA ALA A 152 5.40 3.10 -3.40
C ALA A 152 6.71 2.31 -3.60
N LEU A 153 6.64 1.12 -4.19
CA LEU A 153 7.82 0.31 -4.53
C LEU A 153 8.73 1.03 -5.53
N ALA A 154 8.16 1.60 -6.60
CA ALA A 154 8.91 2.39 -7.57
C ALA A 154 9.58 3.61 -6.89
N ARG A 155 8.88 4.27 -5.98
CA ARG A 155 9.36 5.43 -5.25
C ARG A 155 10.51 5.10 -4.31
N VAL A 156 10.48 3.94 -3.65
CA VAL A 156 11.57 3.46 -2.78
C VAL A 156 12.82 3.18 -3.60
N ILE A 157 12.68 2.41 -4.69
CA ILE A 157 13.79 2.09 -5.61
C ILE A 157 14.38 3.39 -6.18
N GLN A 158 13.52 4.30 -6.64
CA GLN A 158 13.94 5.60 -7.16
C GLN A 158 14.67 6.45 -6.11
N SER A 159 14.16 6.56 -4.86
CA SER A 159 14.90 7.27 -3.79
C SER A 159 16.25 6.63 -3.46
N GLY A 160 16.33 5.31 -3.50
CA GLY A 160 17.60 4.61 -3.26
C GLY A 160 18.64 4.96 -4.32
N ILE A 161 18.22 5.14 -5.56
CA ILE A 161 19.10 5.52 -6.68
C ILE A 161 19.44 7.02 -6.63
N ASP A 162 18.49 7.89 -6.26
CA ASP A 162 18.72 9.33 -6.11
C ASP A 162 19.62 9.69 -4.91
N THR A 163 19.82 8.77 -3.96
CA THR A 163 20.78 8.95 -2.86
C THR A 163 22.24 8.80 -3.31
N ASN A 164 22.50 8.28 -4.53
CA ASN A 164 23.86 8.12 -5.08
C ASN A 164 24.22 9.23 -6.09
N LYS A 165 23.66 10.42 -5.93
CA LYS A 165 24.03 11.62 -6.69
C LYS A 165 24.11 12.82 -5.76
N ALA A 166 25.06 12.76 -4.82
CA ALA A 166 25.61 13.91 -4.10
C ALA A 166 27.13 13.74 -4.03
#